data_AF-A0A939MPT9-F1
#
_entry.id   AF-A0A939MPT9-F1
#
_cell.length_a   1.000
_cell.length_b   1.000
_cell.length_c   1.000
_cell.angle_alpha   90.00
_cell.angle_beta   90.00
_cell.angle_gamma   90.00
#
_symmetry.space_group_name_H-M   'P 1'
#
loop_
_entity.id
_entity.type
_entity.pdbx_description
1 polymer ?
#
loop_
_entity_poly.entity_id
_entity_poly.type
_entity_poly.pdbx_seq_one_letter_code
_entity_poly.pdbx_strand_id
1 'polypeptide(L)'
;MANLNVTYEQMQSSATRLRTGQTDLETKLGELRTLVQQLVQDGFTTTRASGVFNTSYEQFTTGATRTVQGIEGMAAFLDKAAEALSQTDEQLAGSLGS
;
A
#
# COMPACT_ATOMS: atom_id res chain seq x y z
N MET A 1 20.16 0.86 20.20
CA MET A 1 19.10 -0.15 20.07
C MET A 1 17.78 0.60 20.22
N ALA A 2 16.99 0.73 19.16
CA ALA A 2 15.71 1.43 19.23
C ALA A 2 14.75 0.54 20.01
N ASN A 3 14.62 0.80 21.31
CA ASN A 3 13.47 0.33 22.08
C ASN A 3 12.28 1.13 21.53
N LEU A 4 11.69 0.60 20.47
CA LEU A 4 10.53 1.14 19.80
C LEU A 4 9.35 1.00 20.77
N ASN A 5 9.22 1.98 21.66
CA ASN A 5 7.98 2.30 22.38
C ASN A 5 6.96 2.76 21.33
N VAL A 6 6.49 1.84 20.49
CA VAL A 6 5.42 2.15 19.54
C VAL A 6 4.13 2.19 20.33
N THR A 7 3.59 3.38 20.52
CA THR A 7 2.27 3.54 21.15
C THR A 7 1.17 3.08 20.19
N TYR A 8 -0.02 2.76 20.72
CA TYR A 8 -1.21 2.47 19.92
C TYR A 8 -1.46 3.56 18.85
N GLU A 9 -1.27 4.82 19.21
CA GLU A 9 -1.43 5.97 18.33
C GLU A 9 -0.40 5.96 17.18
N GLN A 10 0.86 5.59 17.46
CA GLN A 10 1.89 5.49 16.44
C GLN A 10 1.62 4.35 15.46
N MET A 11 1.06 3.22 15.93
CA MET A 11 0.64 2.11 15.06
C MET A 11 -0.49 2.54 14.12
N GLN A 12 -1.55 3.16 14.66
CA GLN A 12 -2.68 3.66 13.87
C GLN A 12 -2.28 4.76 12.88
N SER A 13 -1.40 5.67 13.31
CA SER A 13 -0.84 6.71 12.44
C SER A 13 -0.02 6.10 11.30
N SER A 14 0.78 5.08 11.60
CA SER A 14 1.57 4.36 10.60
C SER A 14 0.67 3.58 9.63
N ALA A 15 -0.37 2.91 10.11
CA ALA A 15 -1.36 2.23 9.27
C ALA A 15 -2.06 3.20 8.31
N THR A 16 -2.45 4.39 8.80
CA THR A 16 -3.05 5.44 7.99
C THR A 16 -2.10 5.91 6.90
N ARG A 17 -0.83 6.19 7.24
CA ARG A 17 0.21 6.58 6.26
C ARG A 17 0.44 5.52 5.20
N LEU A 18 0.43 4.24 5.58
CA LEU A 18 0.54 3.13 4.64
C LEU A 18 -0.61 3.12 3.65
N ARG A 19 -1.86 3.29 4.10
CA ARG A 19 -3.04 3.38 3.22
C ARG A 19 -3.02 4.59 2.29
N THR A 20 -2.58 5.74 2.78
CA THR A 20 -2.38 6.93 1.94
C THR A 20 -1.33 6.63 0.86
N GLY A 21 -0.17 6.11 1.24
CA GLY A 21 0.88 5.76 0.29
C GLY A 21 0.44 4.70 -0.73
N GLN A 22 -0.36 3.71 -0.32
CA GLN A 22 -0.97 2.75 -1.24
C GLN A 22 -1.83 3.45 -2.29
N THR A 23 -2.72 4.34 -1.85
CA THR A 23 -3.65 5.08 -2.74
C THR A 23 -2.87 5.95 -3.72
N ASP A 24 -1.80 6.61 -3.25
CA ASP A 24 -0.94 7.45 -4.09
C ASP A 24 -0.22 6.59 -5.16
N LEU A 25 0.29 5.41 -4.78
CA LEU A 25 0.94 4.48 -5.70
C LEU A 25 -0.04 3.91 -6.72
N GLU A 26 -1.24 3.50 -6.31
CA GLU A 26 -2.29 3.02 -7.22
C GLU A 26 -2.69 4.10 -8.23
N THR A 27 -2.85 5.34 -7.76
CA THR A 27 -3.12 6.50 -8.61
C THR A 27 -2.00 6.68 -9.64
N LYS A 28 -0.74 6.65 -9.19
CA LYS A 28 0.41 6.84 -10.08
C LYS A 28 0.54 5.73 -11.12
N LEU A 29 0.30 4.48 -10.73
CA LEU A 29 0.27 3.34 -11.66
C LEU A 29 -0.83 3.51 -12.71
N GLY A 30 -2.00 4.02 -12.32
CA GLY A 30 -3.09 4.35 -13.23
C GLY A 30 -2.73 5.44 -14.24
N GLU A 31 -2.11 6.54 -13.77
CA GLU A 31 -1.64 7.63 -14.63
C GLU A 31 -0.66 7.14 -15.69
N LEU A 32 0.36 6.37 -15.27
CA LEU A 32 1.40 5.91 -16.20
C LEU A 32 0.85 4.90 -17.22
N ARG A 33 -0.11 4.06 -16.83
CA ARG A 33 -0.84 3.19 -17.77
C ARG A 33 -1.58 4.00 -18.84
N THR A 34 -2.30 5.03 -18.45
CA THR A 34 -3.00 5.90 -19.40
C THR A 34 -2.04 6.58 -20.36
N LEU A 35 -0.89 7.09 -19.87
CA LEU A 35 0.15 7.69 -20.71
C LEU A 35 0.67 6.70 -21.76
N VAL A 36 0.99 5.47 -21.34
CA VAL A 36 1.48 4.44 -22.27
C VAL A 36 0.43 4.06 -23.30
N GLN A 37 -0.82 3.93 -22.89
CA GLN A 37 -1.93 3.66 -23.82
C GLN A 37 -2.10 4.78 -24.85
N GLN A 38 -1.99 6.04 -24.45
CA GLN A 38 -2.04 7.20 -25.35
C GLN A 38 -0.88 7.16 -26.35
N LEU A 39 0.36 6.93 -25.90
CA LEU A 39 1.52 6.85 -26.80
C LEU A 39 1.37 5.73 -27.84
N VAL A 40 0.83 4.58 -27.46
CA VAL A 40 0.55 3.46 -28.38
C VAL A 40 -0.54 3.83 -29.39
N GLN A 41 -1.59 4.54 -28.96
CA GLN A 41 -2.68 5.02 -29.81
C GLN A 41 -2.24 6.13 -30.79
N ASP A 42 -1.38 7.04 -30.34
CA ASP A 42 -0.91 8.22 -31.10
C ASP A 42 0.13 7.90 -32.18
N GLY A 43 0.42 6.62 -32.43
CA GLY A 43 1.27 6.20 -33.54
C GLY A 43 2.72 5.94 -33.20
N PHE A 44 3.08 5.75 -31.92
CA PHE A 44 4.36 5.10 -31.54
C PHE A 44 4.48 3.67 -32.13
N THR A 45 3.39 3.15 -32.69
CA THR A 45 3.23 1.89 -33.41
C THR A 45 3.80 1.94 -34.83
N THR A 46 5.13 1.93 -34.96
CA THR A 46 5.77 1.70 -36.27
C THR A 46 6.21 0.25 -36.50
N THR A 47 6.07 -0.70 -35.55
CA THR A 47 6.48 -2.12 -35.73
C THR A 47 6.07 -3.06 -34.59
N ARG A 48 6.29 -4.38 -34.77
CA ARG A 48 6.16 -5.51 -33.82
C ARG A 48 6.63 -5.21 -32.37
N ALA A 49 7.56 -4.27 -32.20
CA ALA A 49 8.06 -3.81 -30.89
C ALA A 49 7.00 -3.10 -30.03
N SER A 50 6.04 -2.39 -30.66
CA SER A 50 4.99 -1.65 -29.95
C SER A 50 3.96 -2.55 -29.23
N GLY A 51 3.60 -3.69 -29.84
CA GLY A 51 2.73 -4.68 -29.22
C GLY A 51 3.39 -5.35 -28.01
N VAL A 52 4.68 -5.72 -28.14
CA VAL A 52 5.46 -6.29 -27.03
C VAL A 52 5.59 -5.27 -25.89
N PHE A 53 5.88 -4.01 -26.21
CA PHE A 53 5.96 -2.94 -25.22
C PHE A 53 4.63 -2.76 -24.45
N ASN A 54 3.49 -2.71 -25.15
CA ASN A 54 2.18 -2.60 -24.50
C ASN A 54 1.92 -3.78 -23.56
N THR A 55 2.15 -5.02 -24.02
CA THR A 55 1.98 -6.22 -23.18
C THR A 55 2.91 -6.22 -21.97
N SER A 56 4.19 -5.87 -22.14
CA SER A 56 5.14 -5.75 -21.03
C SER A 56 4.70 -4.70 -20.02
N TYR A 57 4.14 -3.57 -20.49
CA TYR A 57 3.66 -2.52 -19.62
C TYR A 57 2.40 -2.92 -18.84
N GLU A 58 1.44 -3.60 -19.48
CA GLU A 58 0.27 -4.17 -18.83
C GLU A 58 0.64 -5.18 -17.73
N GLN A 59 1.61 -6.05 -18.00
CA GLN A 59 2.15 -7.00 -17.03
C GLN A 59 2.81 -6.28 -15.84
N PHE A 60 3.62 -5.25 -16.13
CA PHE A 60 4.23 -4.41 -15.11
C PHE A 60 3.17 -3.75 -14.22
N THR A 61 2.20 -3.03 -14.80
CA THR A 61 1.16 -2.34 -14.02
C THR A 61 0.38 -3.34 -13.18
N THR A 62 0.01 -4.50 -13.74
CA THR A 62 -0.71 -5.55 -13.00
C THR A 62 0.10 -6.08 -11.82
N GLY A 63 1.39 -6.38 -12.03
CA GLY A 63 2.27 -6.86 -10.97
C GLY A 63 2.51 -5.80 -9.90
N ALA A 64 2.75 -4.56 -10.31
CA ALA A 64 2.94 -3.43 -9.40
C ALA A 64 1.69 -3.16 -8.56
N THR A 65 0.49 -3.14 -9.16
CA THR A 65 -0.77 -2.98 -8.42
C THR A 65 -0.95 -4.08 -7.37
N ARG A 66 -0.67 -5.34 -7.71
CA ARG A 66 -0.74 -6.44 -6.73
C ARG A 66 0.24 -6.27 -5.58
N THR A 67 1.47 -5.84 -5.87
CA THR A 67 2.47 -5.55 -4.83
C THR A 67 2.02 -4.43 -3.91
N VAL A 68 1.49 -3.35 -4.49
CA VAL A 68 0.98 -2.18 -3.75
C VAL A 68 -0.22 -2.55 -2.88
N GLN A 69 -1.13 -3.40 -3.36
CA GLN A 69 -2.24 -3.92 -2.56
C GLN A 69 -1.78 -4.72 -1.33
N GLY A 70 -0.55 -5.27 -1.33
CA GLY A 70 0.05 -5.90 -0.16
C GLY A 70 0.24 -4.94 1.02
N ILE A 71 0.24 -3.62 0.78
CA ILE A 71 0.35 -2.60 1.82
C ILE A 71 -0.87 -2.63 2.77
N GLU A 72 -2.06 -2.94 2.28
CA GLU A 72 -3.25 -3.05 3.14
C GLU A 72 -3.07 -4.14 4.21
N GLY A 73 -2.42 -5.26 3.89
CA GLY A 73 -2.11 -6.31 4.87
C GLY A 73 -1.23 -5.81 6.01
N MET A 74 -0.26 -4.93 5.70
CA MET A 74 0.62 -4.32 6.70
C MET A 74 -0.12 -3.27 7.54
N ALA A 75 -0.97 -2.45 6.92
CA ALA A 75 -1.81 -1.49 7.65
C ALA A 75 -2.78 -2.20 8.60
N ALA A 76 -3.46 -3.24 8.13
CA ALA A 76 -4.38 -4.04 8.94
C ALA A 76 -3.68 -4.75 10.10
N PHE A 77 -2.43 -5.20 9.92
CA PHE A 77 -1.64 -5.76 11.01
C PHE A 77 -1.39 -4.73 12.12
N LEU A 78 -1.00 -3.51 11.74
CA LEU A 78 -0.73 -2.43 12.70
C LEU A 78 -1.98 -2.03 13.47
N ASP A 79 -3.14 -1.94 12.81
CA ASP A 79 -4.40 -1.64 13.49
C ASP A 79 -4.77 -2.73 14.52
N LYS A 80 -4.65 -4.01 14.15
CA LYS A 80 -4.90 -5.13 15.06
C LYS A 80 -3.93 -5.16 16.24
N ALA A 81 -2.66 -4.84 16.00
CA ALA A 81 -1.66 -4.76 17.05
C ALA A 81 -1.99 -3.62 18.03
N ALA A 82 -2.41 -2.46 17.53
CA ALA A 82 -2.83 -1.33 18.36
C ALA A 82 -4.04 -1.68 19.23
N GLU A 83 -5.04 -2.33 18.64
CA GLU A 83 -6.26 -2.77 19.34
C GLU A 83 -5.95 -3.78 20.44
N ALA A 84 -5.15 -4.81 20.15
CA ALA A 84 -4.77 -5.84 21.12
C ALA A 84 -3.99 -5.25 22.31
N LEU A 85 -3.09 -4.30 22.05
CA LEU A 85 -2.33 -3.62 23.11
C LEU A 85 -3.25 -2.75 23.98
N SER A 86 -4.16 -1.98 23.37
CA SER A 86 -5.14 -1.16 24.12
C SER A 86 -5.99 -2.01 25.06
N GLN A 87 -6.52 -3.13 24.55
CA GLN A 87 -7.34 -4.04 25.37
C GLN A 87 -6.54 -4.67 26.52
N THR A 88 -5.27 -5.01 26.27
CA THR A 88 -4.40 -5.58 27.30
C THR A 88 -4.13 -4.55 28.42
N ASP A 89 -3.84 -3.30 28.06
CA ASP A 89 -3.61 -2.23 29.03
C ASP A 89 -4.87 -1.93 29.86
N GLU A 90 -6.05 -1.90 29.25
CA GLU A 90 -7.33 -1.73 29.96
C GLU A 90 -7.60 -2.85 30.97
N GLN A 91 -7.32 -4.10 30.60
CA GLN A 91 -7.46 -5.25 31.50
C GLN A 91 -6.49 -5.17 32.69
N LEU A 92 -5.24 -4.81 32.43
CA LEU A 92 -4.23 -4.64 33.48
C LEU A 92 -4.61 -3.52 34.45
N ALA A 93 -5.07 -2.38 33.94
CA ALA A 93 -5.56 -1.27 34.76
C ALA A 93 -6.76 -1.68 35.64
N GLY A 94 -7.71 -2.45 35.09
CA GLY A 94 -8.84 -3.00 35.85
C GLY A 94 -8.39 -3.97 36.97
N SER A 95 -7.36 -4.77 36.73
CA SER A 95 -6.83 -5.73 37.71
C SER A 95 -6.07 -5.09 38.89
N LEU A 96 -5.51 -3.89 38.69
CA LEU A 96 -4.82 -3.14 39.75
C LEU A 96 -5.76 -2.22 40.54
N GLY A 97 -6.92 -1.88 39.96
CA GLY A 97 -7.96 -1.07 40.59
C GLY A 97 -9.01 -1.86 41.39
N SER A 98 -8.84 -3.19 41.53
CA SER A 98 -9.75 -4.10 42.26
C SER A 98 -9.11 -4.69 43.50
#